data_AF-A0A2H3KJQ0-F1
#
_entry.id   AF-A0A2H3KJQ0-F1
#
_cell.length_a   1.000
_cell.length_b   1.000
_cell.length_c   1.000
_cell.angle_alpha   90.00
_cell.angle_beta   90.00
_cell.angle_gamma   90.00
#
_symmetry.space_group_name_H-M   'P 1'
#
loop_
_entity.id
_entity.type
_entity.pdbx_description
1 polymer ?
#
loop_
_entity_poly.entity_id
_entity_poly.type
_entity_poly.pdbx_seq_one_letter_code
_entity_poly.pdbx_strand_id
1 'polypeptide(L)'
;MNDPKAQADALIKRGHTLLEQGDLPQATDLLNQAVKLYWAAGEQYAAAAQIGNYGWALRRRGRPDLARPYLEEAASLFTQLGLTDFAERHRFAAEDAHTGLTDDLLTSLPPAVRGALERGDVEGLQFALDALPLAERELILERLMTAGVVSTARSNDDVTEALRQFEPLLQGIAAVATGDESERGDIETALVELERKGWQLRQAVSQIWQGERNLDMLSQHLDELDQALVKKMLELIEPHRAG
;
A
#
# COMPACT_ATOMS: atom_id res chain seq x y z
N MET A 1 -3.39 -24.49 -41.40
CA MET A 1 -4.46 -23.56 -40.98
C MET A 1 -3.82 -22.64 -39.96
N ASN A 2 -3.70 -21.35 -40.26
CA ASN A 2 -3.01 -20.37 -39.41
C ASN A 2 -4.05 -19.80 -38.45
N ASP A 3 -4.14 -20.32 -37.22
CA ASP A 3 -5.04 -19.80 -36.19
C ASP A 3 -4.45 -18.49 -35.62
N PRO A 4 -5.08 -17.32 -35.88
CA PRO A 4 -4.55 -16.03 -35.44
C PRO A 4 -4.40 -15.95 -33.92
N LYS A 5 -5.26 -16.64 -33.16
CA LYS A 5 -5.19 -16.69 -31.70
C LYS A 5 -3.96 -17.47 -31.24
N ALA A 6 -3.75 -18.66 -31.80
CA ALA A 6 -2.56 -19.47 -31.48
C ALA A 6 -1.26 -18.73 -31.83
N GLN A 7 -1.26 -17.95 -32.91
CA GLN A 7 -0.15 -17.08 -33.27
C GLN A 7 0.04 -15.95 -32.25
N ALA A 8 -1.03 -15.30 -31.81
CA ALA A 8 -0.98 -14.28 -30.77
C ALA A 8 -0.42 -14.82 -29.45
N ASP A 9 -0.90 -15.98 -28.98
CA ASP A 9 -0.43 -16.63 -27.75
C ASP A 9 1.07 -16.95 -27.81
N ALA A 10 1.57 -17.36 -28.98
CA ALA A 10 3.00 -17.62 -29.18
C ALA A 10 3.84 -16.34 -29.09
N LEU A 11 3.34 -15.22 -29.65
CA LEU A 11 3.99 -13.92 -29.55
C LEU A 11 4.01 -13.40 -28.10
N ILE A 12 2.92 -13.58 -27.35
CA ILE A 12 2.86 -13.22 -25.92
C ILE A 12 3.91 -13.98 -25.12
N LYS A 13 4.01 -15.30 -25.29
CA LYS A 13 5.00 -16.12 -24.59
C LYS A 13 6.43 -15.65 -24.87
N ARG A 14 6.75 -15.37 -26.13
CA ARG A 14 8.07 -14.85 -26.51
C ARG A 14 8.30 -13.43 -25.96
N GLY A 15 7.29 -12.57 -25.99
CA GLY A 15 7.35 -11.22 -25.41
C GLY A 15 7.62 -11.25 -23.91
N HIS A 16 6.99 -12.16 -23.16
CA HIS A 16 7.28 -12.37 -21.74
C HIS A 16 8.74 -12.79 -21.50
N THR A 17 9.26 -13.73 -22.29
CA THR A 17 10.67 -14.13 -22.19
C THR A 17 11.64 -12.98 -22.49
N LEU A 18 11.35 -12.16 -23.51
CA LEU A 18 12.17 -10.99 -23.82
C LEU A 18 12.09 -9.94 -22.72
N LEU A 19 10.90 -9.75 -22.13
CA LEU A 19 10.74 -8.90 -20.98
C LEU A 19 11.62 -9.42 -19.84
N GLU A 20 11.61 -10.72 -19.51
CA GLU A 20 12.50 -11.39 -18.52
C GLU A 20 13.98 -11.14 -18.76
N GLN A 21 14.39 -11.06 -20.01
CA GLN A 21 15.76 -10.76 -20.41
C GLN A 21 16.09 -9.26 -20.39
N GLY A 22 15.11 -8.39 -20.14
CA GLY A 22 15.27 -6.93 -20.11
C GLY A 22 15.15 -6.26 -21.49
N ASP A 23 14.85 -7.01 -22.55
CA ASP A 23 14.63 -6.46 -23.90
C ASP A 23 13.20 -5.93 -24.03
N LEU A 24 13.00 -4.77 -23.40
CA LEU A 24 11.72 -4.07 -23.37
C LEU A 24 11.20 -3.72 -24.79
N PRO A 25 12.01 -3.13 -25.70
CA PRO A 25 11.51 -2.73 -27.02
C PRO A 25 10.97 -3.92 -27.83
N GLN A 26 11.70 -5.04 -27.90
CA GLN A 26 11.21 -6.20 -28.64
C GLN A 26 10.01 -6.85 -27.94
N ALA A 27 9.96 -6.86 -26.61
CA ALA A 27 8.79 -7.36 -25.88
C ALA A 27 7.53 -6.54 -26.19
N THR A 28 7.64 -5.21 -26.24
CA THR A 28 6.53 -4.30 -26.61
C THR A 28 6.08 -4.55 -28.05
N ASP A 29 7.01 -4.72 -29.00
CA ASP A 29 6.67 -5.01 -30.40
C ASP A 29 5.90 -6.32 -30.56
N LEU A 30 6.27 -7.36 -29.81
CA LEU A 30 5.56 -8.65 -29.82
C LEU A 30 4.17 -8.56 -29.19
N LEU A 31 4.02 -7.80 -28.09
CA LEU A 31 2.71 -7.51 -27.50
C LEU A 31 1.79 -6.83 -28.53
N ASN A 32 2.28 -5.77 -29.20
CA ASN A 32 1.51 -5.02 -30.19
C ASN A 32 1.06 -5.90 -31.36
N GLN A 33 1.92 -6.82 -31.82
CA GLN A 33 1.56 -7.79 -32.85
C GLN A 33 0.50 -8.79 -32.36
N ALA A 34 0.64 -9.30 -31.14
CA ALA A 34 -0.32 -10.23 -30.53
C ALA A 34 -1.70 -9.58 -30.36
N VAL A 35 -1.74 -8.33 -29.87
CA VAL A 35 -2.98 -7.55 -29.71
C VAL A 35 -3.72 -7.43 -31.04
N LYS A 36 -3.03 -7.04 -32.12
CA LYS A 36 -3.64 -6.95 -33.47
C LYS A 36 -4.27 -8.27 -33.92
N LEU A 37 -3.61 -9.40 -33.62
CA LEU A 37 -4.12 -10.73 -33.96
C LEU A 37 -5.33 -11.13 -33.10
N TYR A 38 -5.33 -10.83 -31.80
CA TYR A 38 -6.50 -11.03 -30.95
C TYR A 38 -7.71 -10.23 -31.44
N TRP A 39 -7.53 -8.96 -31.81
CA TRP A 39 -8.60 -8.15 -32.40
C TRP A 39 -9.12 -8.74 -33.72
N ALA A 40 -8.24 -9.20 -34.61
CA ALA A 40 -8.63 -9.85 -35.85
C ALA A 40 -9.38 -11.18 -35.63
N ALA A 41 -9.12 -11.86 -34.50
CA ALA A 41 -9.80 -13.08 -34.09
C ALA A 41 -11.11 -12.83 -33.29
N GLY A 42 -11.47 -11.58 -32.99
CA GLY A 42 -12.60 -11.24 -32.13
C GLY A 42 -12.35 -11.45 -30.62
N GLU A 43 -11.10 -11.69 -30.23
CA GLU A 43 -10.67 -12.00 -28.86
C GLU A 43 -10.33 -10.72 -28.06
N GLN A 44 -11.29 -9.79 -28.00
CA GLN A 44 -11.10 -8.45 -27.40
C GLN A 44 -10.75 -8.53 -25.90
N TYR A 45 -11.36 -9.47 -25.18
CA TYR A 45 -11.03 -9.76 -23.78
C TYR A 45 -9.56 -10.21 -23.64
N ALA A 46 -9.09 -11.10 -24.51
CA ALA A 46 -7.71 -11.57 -24.46
C ALA A 46 -6.73 -10.44 -24.76
N ALA A 47 -7.04 -9.57 -25.73
CA ALA A 47 -6.24 -8.37 -26.01
C ALA A 47 -6.11 -7.48 -24.76
N ALA A 48 -7.23 -7.13 -24.12
CA ALA A 48 -7.24 -6.31 -22.90
C ALA A 48 -6.46 -6.97 -21.75
N ALA A 49 -6.64 -8.27 -21.55
CA ALA A 49 -5.95 -9.03 -20.51
C ALA A 49 -4.43 -9.05 -20.73
N GLN A 50 -3.96 -9.21 -21.96
CA GLN A 50 -2.52 -9.24 -22.25
C GLN A 50 -1.87 -7.87 -22.12
N ILE A 51 -2.56 -6.80 -22.52
CA ILE A 51 -2.12 -5.41 -22.28
C ILE A 51 -1.96 -5.16 -20.77
N GLY A 52 -2.99 -5.54 -19.98
CA GLY A 52 -2.94 -5.42 -18.52
C GLY A 52 -1.80 -6.22 -17.90
N ASN A 53 -1.68 -7.50 -18.26
CA ASN A 53 -0.61 -8.40 -17.77
C ASN A 53 0.79 -7.84 -18.04
N TYR A 54 0.99 -7.21 -19.20
CA TYR A 54 2.24 -6.54 -19.53
C TYR A 54 2.52 -5.37 -18.59
N GLY A 55 1.52 -4.52 -18.35
CA GLY A 55 1.59 -3.45 -17.34
C GLY A 55 1.95 -3.99 -15.94
N TRP A 56 1.27 -5.03 -15.47
CA TRP A 56 1.61 -5.67 -14.19
C TRP A 56 3.03 -6.26 -14.16
N ALA A 57 3.51 -6.80 -15.28
CA ALA A 57 4.87 -7.34 -15.39
C ALA A 57 5.95 -6.25 -15.34
N LEU A 58 5.69 -5.08 -15.93
CA LEU A 58 6.54 -3.90 -15.80
C LEU A 58 6.57 -3.38 -14.37
N ARG A 59 5.41 -3.34 -13.70
CA ARG A 59 5.32 -3.00 -12.27
C ARG A 59 6.17 -3.89 -11.38
N ARG A 60 6.07 -5.22 -11.53
CA ARG A 60 6.88 -6.19 -10.75
C ARG A 60 8.39 -6.03 -10.95
N ARG A 61 8.82 -5.29 -11.98
CA ARG A 61 10.22 -4.98 -12.28
C ARG A 61 10.63 -3.58 -11.81
N GLY A 62 9.80 -2.91 -11.02
CA GLY A 62 10.08 -1.56 -10.54
C GLY A 62 9.97 -0.50 -11.63
N ARG A 63 9.20 -0.76 -12.70
CA ARG A 63 8.94 0.21 -13.79
C ARG A 63 7.47 0.64 -13.85
N PRO A 64 6.93 1.24 -12.77
CA PRO A 64 5.54 1.71 -12.73
C PRO A 64 5.28 2.81 -13.76
N ASP A 65 6.29 3.63 -14.06
CA ASP A 65 6.29 4.65 -15.11
C ASP A 65 5.89 4.09 -16.48
N LEU A 66 6.51 2.97 -16.86
CA LEU A 66 6.22 2.30 -18.12
C LEU A 66 4.94 1.47 -18.07
N ALA A 67 4.55 0.98 -16.89
CA ALA A 67 3.37 0.15 -16.70
C ALA A 67 2.07 0.93 -16.88
N ARG A 68 2.03 2.18 -16.42
CA ARG A 68 0.84 3.03 -16.36
C ARG A 68 0.03 3.06 -17.67
N PRO A 69 0.60 3.46 -18.83
CA PRO A 69 -0.19 3.57 -20.06
C PRO A 69 -0.86 2.24 -20.45
N TYR A 70 -0.22 1.10 -20.21
CA TYR A 70 -0.80 -0.21 -20.49
C TYR A 70 -1.92 -0.57 -19.50
N LEU A 71 -1.77 -0.23 -18.22
CA LEU A 71 -2.82 -0.46 -17.22
C LEU A 71 -4.05 0.43 -17.47
N GLU A 72 -3.84 1.69 -17.85
CA GLU A 72 -4.93 2.62 -18.23
C GLU A 72 -5.64 2.14 -19.50
N GLU A 73 -4.89 1.70 -20.51
CA GLU A 73 -5.46 1.16 -21.75
C GLU A 73 -6.27 -0.11 -21.47
N ALA A 74 -5.74 -1.06 -20.70
CA ALA A 74 -6.46 -2.26 -20.28
C ALA A 74 -7.76 -1.92 -19.54
N ALA A 75 -7.71 -0.94 -18.61
CA ALA A 75 -8.89 -0.51 -17.89
C ALA A 75 -9.98 0.08 -18.81
N SER A 76 -9.57 0.91 -19.77
CA SER A 76 -10.49 1.47 -20.77
C SER A 76 -11.16 0.37 -21.60
N LEU A 77 -10.39 -0.63 -22.03
CA LEU A 77 -10.92 -1.77 -22.80
C LEU A 77 -11.87 -2.63 -21.96
N PHE A 78 -11.53 -2.93 -20.70
CA PHE A 78 -12.43 -3.67 -19.81
C PHE A 78 -13.73 -2.92 -19.52
N THR A 79 -13.67 -1.58 -19.43
CA THR A 79 -14.87 -0.74 -19.31
C THR A 79 -15.77 -0.86 -20.53
N GLN A 80 -15.20 -0.81 -21.75
CA GLN A 80 -15.94 -0.97 -22.99
C GLN A 80 -16.59 -2.35 -23.13
N LEU A 81 -15.98 -3.38 -22.53
CA LEU A 81 -16.51 -4.74 -22.48
C LEU A 81 -17.53 -4.97 -21.34
N GLY A 82 -17.82 -3.96 -20.51
CA GLY A 82 -18.73 -4.08 -19.37
C GLY A 82 -18.14 -4.84 -18.17
N LEU A 83 -16.82 -4.97 -18.09
CA LEU A 83 -16.09 -5.71 -17.06
C LEU A 83 -15.52 -4.76 -16.00
N THR A 84 -16.42 -4.16 -15.20
CA THR A 84 -16.09 -3.08 -14.25
C THR A 84 -15.03 -3.48 -13.23
N ASP A 85 -15.14 -4.67 -12.62
CA ASP A 85 -14.16 -5.16 -11.63
C ASP A 85 -12.75 -5.24 -12.20
N PHE A 86 -12.62 -5.68 -13.46
CA PHE A 86 -11.34 -5.72 -14.14
C PHE A 86 -10.83 -4.31 -14.42
N ALA A 87 -11.70 -3.41 -14.90
CA ALA A 87 -11.32 -2.03 -15.15
C ALA A 87 -10.83 -1.31 -13.88
N GLU A 88 -11.52 -1.48 -12.75
CA GLU A 88 -11.14 -0.89 -11.46
C GLU A 88 -9.80 -1.40 -10.95
N ARG A 89 -9.55 -2.71 -11.02
CA ARG A 89 -8.24 -3.28 -10.63
C ARG A 89 -7.08 -2.67 -11.42
N HIS A 90 -7.27 -2.44 -12.72
CA HIS A 90 -6.23 -1.86 -13.57
C HIS A 90 -6.09 -0.35 -13.35
N ARG A 91 -7.19 0.39 -13.16
CA ARG A 91 -7.14 1.82 -12.77
C ARG A 91 -6.41 2.02 -11.46
N PHE A 92 -6.76 1.24 -10.44
CA PHE A 92 -6.10 1.30 -9.15
C PHE A 92 -4.59 1.05 -9.28
N ALA A 93 -4.18 0.05 -10.08
CA ALA A 93 -2.76 -0.22 -10.31
C ALA A 93 -2.04 0.86 -11.14
N ALA A 94 -2.76 1.57 -12.02
CA ALA A 94 -2.25 2.71 -12.77
C ALA A 94 -2.12 3.98 -11.91
N GLU A 95 -3.06 4.20 -11.01
CA GLU A 95 -3.07 5.31 -10.04
C GLU A 95 -2.02 5.09 -8.95
N ASP A 96 -1.87 3.87 -8.45
CA ASP A 96 -0.75 3.49 -7.59
C ASP A 96 0.59 3.66 -8.32
N ALA A 97 0.62 3.70 -9.67
CA ALA A 97 1.86 3.93 -10.43
C ALA A 97 2.28 5.41 -10.44
N HIS A 98 1.49 6.28 -9.79
CA HIS A 98 1.84 7.67 -9.54
C HIS A 98 2.87 7.84 -8.41
N THR A 99 3.31 6.76 -7.77
CA THR A 99 4.11 6.84 -6.54
C THR A 99 5.61 6.58 -6.74
N GLY A 100 6.24 7.34 -7.64
CA GLY A 100 7.68 7.41 -7.77
C GLY A 100 8.13 8.87 -7.86
N LEU A 101 9.25 9.21 -7.21
CA LEU A 101 9.90 10.52 -7.28
C LEU A 101 10.09 10.94 -8.74
N THR A 102 9.18 11.77 -9.27
CA THR A 102 9.32 12.31 -10.64
C THR A 102 10.42 13.37 -10.65
N ASP A 103 11.11 13.53 -11.77
CA ASP A 103 12.16 14.57 -11.93
C ASP A 103 11.59 15.99 -11.69
N ASP A 104 10.35 16.24 -12.12
CA ASP A 104 9.62 17.48 -11.87
C ASP A 104 9.33 17.69 -10.38
N LEU A 105 8.98 16.63 -9.65
CA LEU A 105 8.82 16.70 -8.20
C LEU A 105 10.17 17.01 -7.55
N LEU A 106 11.22 16.24 -7.85
CA LEU A 106 12.56 16.43 -7.29
C LEU A 106 13.08 17.85 -7.50
N THR A 107 12.98 18.38 -8.72
CA THR A 107 13.46 19.74 -9.05
C THR A 107 12.66 20.86 -8.38
N SER A 108 11.41 20.59 -8.01
CA SER A 108 10.56 21.54 -7.29
C SER A 108 10.68 21.48 -5.78
N LEU A 109 11.40 20.50 -5.22
CA LEU A 109 11.59 20.34 -3.78
C LEU A 109 12.76 21.22 -3.28
N PRO A 110 12.70 21.68 -2.02
CA PRO A 110 13.83 22.35 -1.39
C PRO A 110 15.09 21.48 -1.44
N PRO A 111 16.29 22.05 -1.61
CA PRO A 111 17.53 21.29 -1.78
C PRO A 111 17.80 20.28 -0.65
N ALA A 112 17.42 20.61 0.58
CA ALA A 112 17.56 19.72 1.74
C ALA A 112 16.64 18.49 1.65
N VAL A 113 15.36 18.70 1.31
CA VAL A 113 14.36 17.63 1.14
C VAL A 113 14.72 16.76 -0.05
N ARG A 114 15.04 17.37 -1.20
CA ARG A 114 15.50 16.64 -2.40
C ARG A 114 16.73 15.80 -2.10
N GLY A 115 17.75 16.39 -1.48
CA GLY A 115 18.99 15.67 -1.18
C GLY A 115 18.77 14.50 -0.23
N ALA A 116 17.87 14.62 0.74
CA ALA A 116 17.50 13.51 1.62
C ALA A 116 16.81 12.38 0.86
N LEU A 117 15.88 12.71 -0.04
CA LEU A 117 15.18 11.74 -0.89
C LEU A 117 16.12 11.03 -1.88
N GLU A 118 17.02 11.76 -2.53
CA GLU A 118 18.03 11.20 -3.44
C GLU A 118 18.98 10.22 -2.74
N ARG A 119 19.23 10.42 -1.44
CA ARG A 119 20.09 9.55 -0.61
C ARG A 119 19.33 8.43 0.10
N GLY A 120 17.99 8.43 0.07
CA GLY A 120 17.17 7.54 0.89
C GLY A 120 17.34 7.77 2.40
N ASP A 121 17.68 8.99 2.80
CA ASP A 121 17.99 9.38 4.18
C ASP A 121 16.73 9.83 4.91
N VAL A 122 16.12 8.90 5.67
CA VAL A 122 14.85 9.13 6.38
C VAL A 122 15.00 10.16 7.50
N GLU A 123 16.08 10.10 8.27
CA GLU A 123 16.33 11.06 9.35
C GLU A 123 16.64 12.45 8.79
N GLY A 124 17.46 12.52 7.74
CA GLY A 124 17.74 13.76 7.02
C GLY A 124 16.50 14.35 6.35
N LEU A 125 15.57 13.51 5.88
CA LEU A 125 14.29 13.95 5.32
C LEU A 125 13.41 14.59 6.40
N GLN A 126 13.26 13.93 7.54
CA GLN A 126 12.49 14.44 8.68
C GLN A 126 13.08 15.78 9.18
N PHE A 127 14.39 15.83 9.37
CA PHE A 127 15.08 17.07 9.77
C PHE A 127 14.88 18.20 8.74
N ALA A 128 14.96 17.90 7.45
CA ALA A 128 14.74 18.87 6.38
C ALA A 128 13.30 19.39 6.37
N LEU A 129 12.31 18.52 6.60
CA LEU A 129 10.90 18.91 6.73
C LEU A 129 10.67 19.76 7.98
N ASP A 130 11.30 19.40 9.10
CA ASP A 130 11.18 20.12 10.37
C ASP A 130 11.80 21.51 10.37
N ALA A 131 12.77 21.75 9.49
CA ALA A 131 13.36 23.07 9.29
C ALA A 131 12.48 24.02 8.45
N LEU A 132 11.43 23.53 7.79
CA LEU A 132 10.57 24.34 6.93
C LEU A 132 9.47 25.08 7.69
N PRO A 133 9.06 26.27 7.21
CA PRO A 133 7.83 26.93 7.64
C PRO A 133 6.61 26.01 7.47
N LEU A 134 5.64 26.09 8.39
CA LEU A 134 4.49 25.18 8.43
C LEU A 134 3.74 25.07 7.09
N ALA A 135 3.42 26.19 6.46
CA ALA A 135 2.70 26.21 5.18
C ALA A 135 3.48 25.57 4.01
N GLU A 136 4.81 25.73 4.01
CA GLU A 136 5.67 25.14 2.98
C GLU A 136 5.85 23.63 3.20
N ARG A 137 5.97 23.23 4.48
CA ARG A 137 6.02 21.83 4.89
C ARG A 137 4.74 21.08 4.50
N GLU A 138 3.57 21.64 4.78
CA GLU A 138 2.27 21.05 4.44
C GLU A 138 2.15 20.80 2.94
N LEU A 139 2.50 21.80 2.12
CA LEU A 139 2.49 21.68 0.67
C LEU A 139 3.45 20.58 0.17
N ILE A 140 4.65 20.50 0.77
CA ILE A 140 5.63 19.48 0.38
C ILE A 140 5.17 18.09 0.80
N LEU A 141 4.62 17.94 2.01
CA LEU A 141 4.07 16.67 2.48
C LEU A 141 2.92 16.21 1.58
N GLU A 142 1.99 17.09 1.22
CA GLU A 142 0.90 16.80 0.28
C GLU A 142 1.42 16.25 -1.05
N ARG A 143 2.46 16.89 -1.59
CA ARG A 143 3.07 16.49 -2.86
C ARG A 143 3.82 15.16 -2.75
N LEU A 144 4.56 14.94 -1.66
CA LEU A 144 5.27 13.69 -1.39
C LEU A 144 4.31 12.52 -1.13
N MET A 145 3.16 12.78 -0.50
CA MET A 145 2.07 11.81 -0.30
C MET A 145 1.38 11.46 -1.62
N THR A 146 1.07 12.47 -2.43
CA THR A 146 0.50 12.27 -3.77
C THR A 146 1.45 11.46 -4.66
N ALA A 147 2.75 11.63 -4.47
CA ALA A 147 3.81 10.87 -5.13
C ALA A 147 4.20 9.58 -4.39
N GLY A 148 3.48 9.18 -3.34
CA GLY A 148 3.69 8.00 -2.48
C GLY A 148 5.14 7.72 -2.07
N VAL A 149 5.94 8.78 -2.02
CA VAL A 149 7.31 8.80 -1.48
C VAL A 149 7.24 8.67 0.03
N VAL A 150 6.22 9.29 0.59
CA VAL A 150 5.83 9.20 1.98
C VAL A 150 4.46 8.56 1.94
N SER A 151 4.38 7.26 2.22
CA SER A 151 3.11 6.67 2.64
C SER A 151 2.70 7.35 3.95
N THR A 152 1.46 7.17 4.36
CA THR A 152 1.10 7.32 5.77
C THR A 152 1.96 6.38 6.63
N ALA A 153 3.21 6.73 6.88
CA ALA A 153 3.70 6.73 8.24
C ALA A 153 2.73 7.66 8.94
N ARG A 154 1.64 7.03 9.42
CA ARG A 154 0.42 7.64 9.93
C ARG A 154 0.84 8.84 10.75
N SER A 155 0.36 10.01 10.34
CA SER A 155 0.61 11.26 11.03
C SER A 155 0.38 11.04 12.54
N ASN A 156 1.09 11.74 13.43
CA ASN A 156 0.75 11.69 14.87
C ASN A 156 -0.74 11.95 15.12
N ASP A 157 -1.41 12.67 14.21
CA ASP A 157 -2.85 12.90 14.19
C ASP A 157 -3.68 11.63 13.90
N ASP A 158 -3.22 10.73 13.01
CA ASP A 158 -3.87 9.45 12.72
C ASP A 158 -3.75 8.48 13.90
N VAL A 159 -2.58 8.45 14.54
CA VAL A 159 -2.39 7.67 15.79
C VAL A 159 -3.27 8.25 16.89
N THR A 160 -3.31 9.57 17.03
CA THR A 160 -4.12 10.26 18.05
C THR A 160 -5.62 10.05 17.81
N GLU A 161 -6.09 10.09 16.56
CA GLU A 161 -7.49 9.87 16.22
C GLU A 161 -7.87 8.40 16.37
N ALA A 162 -7.01 7.46 15.98
CA ALA A 162 -7.22 6.05 16.25
C ALA A 162 -7.27 5.75 17.75
N LEU A 163 -6.34 6.28 18.54
CA LEU A 163 -6.35 6.16 20.01
C LEU A 163 -7.68 6.68 20.59
N ARG A 164 -8.18 7.82 20.10
CA ARG A 164 -9.48 8.38 20.52
C ARG A 164 -10.65 7.48 20.12
N GLN A 165 -10.64 6.94 18.91
CA GLN A 165 -11.68 6.05 18.40
C GLN A 165 -11.77 4.74 19.22
N PHE A 166 -10.61 4.20 19.60
CA PHE A 166 -10.53 2.95 20.36
C PHE A 166 -10.61 3.14 21.88
N GLU A 167 -10.62 4.38 22.38
CA GLU A 167 -10.62 4.70 23.82
C GLU A 167 -11.63 3.86 24.64
N PRO A 168 -12.91 3.68 24.24
CA PRO A 168 -13.84 2.86 25.02
C PRO A 168 -13.41 1.39 25.12
N LEU A 169 -12.87 0.83 24.04
CA LEU A 169 -12.38 -0.54 24.00
C LEU A 169 -11.11 -0.69 24.86
N LEU A 170 -10.20 0.28 24.81
CA LEU A 170 -8.96 0.28 25.60
C LEU A 170 -9.27 0.33 27.10
N GLN A 171 -10.25 1.13 27.51
CA GLN A 171 -10.71 1.21 28.90
C GLN A 171 -11.31 -0.11 29.36
N GLY A 172 -12.16 -0.76 28.55
CA GLY A 172 -12.71 -2.08 28.87
C GLY A 172 -11.62 -3.14 29.02
N ILE A 173 -10.64 -3.16 28.10
CA ILE A 173 -9.50 -4.09 28.18
C ILE A 173 -8.70 -3.87 29.47
N ALA A 174 -8.44 -2.61 29.83
CA ALA A 174 -7.73 -2.27 31.06
C ALA A 174 -8.54 -2.66 32.31
N ALA A 175 -9.85 -2.44 32.32
CA ALA A 175 -10.73 -2.85 33.41
C ALA A 175 -10.66 -4.36 33.67
N VAL A 176 -10.75 -5.17 32.60
CA VAL A 176 -10.58 -6.63 32.69
C VAL A 176 -9.19 -7.00 33.21
N ALA A 177 -8.14 -6.34 32.74
CA ALA A 177 -6.77 -6.58 33.22
C ALA A 177 -6.57 -6.24 34.71
N THR A 178 -7.40 -5.34 35.26
CA THR A 178 -7.38 -4.95 36.68
C THR A 178 -8.34 -5.76 37.56
N GLY A 179 -9.15 -6.65 36.97
CA GLY A 179 -10.00 -7.61 37.68
C GLY A 179 -11.51 -7.46 37.45
N ASP A 180 -11.97 -6.52 36.62
CA ASP A 180 -13.39 -6.41 36.25
C ASP A 180 -13.70 -7.25 34.99
N GLU A 181 -14.12 -8.49 35.18
CA GLU A 181 -14.42 -9.41 34.07
C GLU A 181 -15.79 -9.19 33.41
N SER A 182 -16.56 -8.17 33.83
CA SER A 182 -17.97 -7.99 33.42
C SER A 182 -18.15 -7.81 31.90
N GLU A 183 -17.20 -7.15 31.23
CA GLU A 183 -17.25 -6.84 29.79
C GLU A 183 -16.37 -7.77 28.93
N ARG A 184 -15.71 -8.76 29.53
CA ARG A 184 -14.69 -9.59 28.87
C ARG A 184 -15.21 -10.27 27.59
N GLY A 185 -16.42 -10.83 27.62
CA GLY A 185 -16.99 -11.53 26.47
C GLY A 185 -17.30 -10.61 25.28
N ASP A 186 -17.79 -9.40 25.55
CA ASP A 186 -18.08 -8.40 24.52
C ASP A 186 -16.78 -7.88 23.90
N ILE A 187 -15.75 -7.67 24.72
CA ILE A 187 -14.41 -7.27 24.28
C ILE A 187 -13.77 -8.36 23.41
N GLU A 188 -13.83 -9.64 23.82
CA GLU A 188 -13.32 -10.75 23.02
C GLU A 188 -14.00 -10.81 21.64
N THR A 189 -15.31 -10.57 21.58
CA THR A 189 -16.07 -10.51 20.33
C THR A 189 -15.64 -9.33 19.46
N ALA A 190 -15.45 -8.15 20.04
CA ALA A 190 -14.95 -6.97 19.33
C ALA A 190 -13.55 -7.19 18.75
N LEU A 191 -12.65 -7.83 19.50
CA LEU A 191 -11.31 -8.21 19.04
C LEU A 191 -11.36 -9.23 17.90
N VAL A 192 -12.39 -10.07 17.83
CA VAL A 192 -12.60 -10.96 16.67
C VAL A 192 -12.87 -10.18 15.40
N GLU A 193 -13.81 -9.24 15.46
CA GLU A 193 -14.15 -8.41 14.29
C GLU A 193 -13.03 -7.47 13.88
N LEU A 194 -12.21 -6.99 14.83
CA LEU A 194 -11.04 -6.18 14.53
C LEU A 194 -9.95 -6.96 13.80
N GLU A 195 -9.68 -8.21 14.18
CA GLU A 195 -8.71 -9.06 13.46
C GLU A 195 -9.15 -9.32 12.01
N ARG A 196 -10.46 -9.49 11.77
CA ARG A 196 -11.01 -9.63 10.40
C ARG A 196 -10.81 -8.37 9.55
N LYS A 197 -10.70 -7.21 10.20
CA LYS A 197 -10.41 -5.92 9.57
C LYS A 197 -8.91 -5.62 9.50
N GLY A 198 -8.05 -6.54 9.95
CA GLY A 198 -6.60 -6.48 9.83
C GLY A 198 -5.84 -6.16 11.13
N TRP A 199 -6.52 -5.84 12.23
CA TRP A 199 -5.88 -5.44 13.51
C TRP A 199 -5.34 -6.64 14.29
N GLN A 200 -4.09 -6.60 14.75
CA GLN A 200 -3.44 -7.76 15.38
C GLN A 200 -3.40 -7.68 16.92
N LEU A 201 -4.44 -7.15 17.55
CA LEU A 201 -4.46 -6.86 19.00
C LEU A 201 -4.82 -8.05 19.89
N ARG A 202 -5.48 -9.08 19.36
CA ARG A 202 -6.07 -10.16 20.19
C ARG A 202 -5.02 -10.90 21.03
N GLN A 203 -3.88 -11.21 20.42
CA GLN A 203 -2.80 -11.92 21.11
C GLN A 203 -2.22 -11.07 22.24
N ALA A 204 -1.93 -9.79 21.98
CA ALA A 204 -1.40 -8.87 22.97
C ALA A 204 -2.38 -8.69 24.15
N VAL A 205 -3.67 -8.49 23.87
CA VAL A 205 -4.70 -8.38 24.92
C VAL A 205 -4.78 -9.64 25.79
N SER A 206 -4.73 -10.82 25.17
CA SER A 206 -4.74 -12.09 25.93
C SER A 206 -3.54 -12.20 26.87
N GLN A 207 -2.35 -11.79 26.41
CA GLN A 207 -1.13 -11.78 27.22
C GLN A 207 -1.19 -10.73 28.34
N ILE A 208 -1.77 -9.56 28.07
CA ILE A 208 -2.02 -8.53 29.09
C ILE A 208 -2.96 -9.07 30.18
N TRP A 209 -4.04 -9.76 29.83
CA TRP A 209 -4.92 -10.39 30.81
C TRP A 209 -4.26 -11.54 31.58
N GLN A 210 -3.20 -12.15 31.04
CA GLN A 210 -2.38 -13.14 31.73
C GLN A 210 -1.29 -12.52 32.64
N GLY A 211 -1.15 -11.19 32.63
CA GLY A 211 -0.21 -10.48 33.49
C GLY A 211 1.07 -10.00 32.80
N GLU A 212 1.23 -10.21 31.49
CA GLU A 212 2.37 -9.65 30.75
C GLU A 212 2.25 -8.12 30.67
N ARG A 213 3.36 -7.42 30.93
CA ARG A 213 3.45 -5.95 30.95
C ARG A 213 4.62 -5.42 30.13
N ASN A 214 5.44 -6.30 29.57
CA ASN A 214 6.57 -5.93 28.73
C ASN A 214 6.08 -5.56 27.32
N LEU A 215 6.15 -4.26 26.99
CA LEU A 215 5.73 -3.73 25.69
C LEU A 215 6.46 -4.43 24.53
N ASP A 216 7.78 -4.61 24.61
CA ASP A 216 8.59 -5.20 23.54
C ASP A 216 8.12 -6.62 23.19
N MET A 217 7.77 -7.41 24.21
CA MET A 217 7.27 -8.77 24.03
C MET A 217 5.86 -8.82 23.45
N LEU A 218 5.01 -7.89 23.87
CA LEU A 218 3.62 -7.77 23.43
C LEU A 218 3.51 -7.25 21.99
N SER A 219 4.50 -6.48 21.54
CA SER A 219 4.37 -5.63 20.36
C SER A 219 5.36 -5.92 19.22
N GLN A 220 6.32 -6.84 19.42
CA GLN A 220 7.36 -7.22 18.43
C GLN A 220 6.85 -7.64 17.04
N HIS A 221 5.62 -8.14 16.91
CA HIS A 221 5.04 -8.59 15.64
C HIS A 221 3.96 -7.62 15.11
N LEU A 222 3.72 -6.52 15.80
CA LEU A 222 2.63 -5.59 15.53
C LEU A 222 3.12 -4.42 14.66
N ASP A 223 2.21 -3.83 13.89
CA ASP A 223 2.48 -2.58 13.18
C ASP A 223 2.52 -1.39 14.15
N GLU A 224 3.04 -0.24 13.71
CA GLU A 224 3.22 0.94 14.59
C GLU A 224 1.93 1.40 15.30
N LEU A 225 0.76 1.20 14.69
CA LEU A 225 -0.51 1.63 15.26
C LEU A 225 -1.03 0.63 16.30
N ASP A 226 -0.92 -0.66 16.01
CA ASP A 226 -1.20 -1.73 16.95
C ASP A 226 -0.28 -1.63 18.17
N GLN A 227 1.01 -1.32 17.96
CA GLN A 227 1.97 -1.05 19.04
C GLN A 227 1.56 0.16 19.89
N ALA A 228 1.12 1.25 19.27
CA ALA A 228 0.64 2.43 19.98
C ALA A 228 -0.60 2.16 20.85
N LEU A 229 -1.53 1.34 20.34
CA LEU A 229 -2.70 0.90 21.10
C LEU A 229 -2.31 0.03 22.29
N VAL A 230 -1.41 -0.93 22.11
CA VAL A 230 -0.90 -1.79 23.20
C VAL A 230 -0.20 -0.95 24.26
N LYS A 231 0.65 0.01 23.86
CA LYS A 231 1.27 0.95 24.79
C LYS A 231 0.23 1.72 25.60
N LYS A 232 -0.82 2.22 24.94
CA LYS A 232 -1.92 2.93 25.62
C LYS A 232 -2.68 2.04 26.60
N MET A 233 -2.91 0.76 26.27
CA MET A 233 -3.52 -0.20 27.21
C MET A 233 -2.68 -0.34 28.48
N LEU A 234 -1.35 -0.47 28.35
CA LEU A 234 -0.46 -0.57 29.50
C LEU A 234 -0.46 0.71 30.34
N GLU A 235 -0.48 1.88 29.72
CA GLU A 235 -0.60 3.18 30.43
C GLU A 235 -1.90 3.28 31.23
N LEU A 236 -3.01 2.76 30.70
CA LEU A 236 -4.31 2.75 31.40
C LEU A 236 -4.31 1.80 32.61
N ILE A 237 -3.59 0.67 32.51
CA ILE A 237 -3.50 -0.33 33.59
C ILE A 237 -2.53 0.14 34.69
N GLU A 238 -1.40 0.75 34.33
CA GLU A 238 -0.38 1.25 35.26
C GLU A 238 0.01 2.71 34.97
N PRO A 239 -0.82 3.71 35.34
CA PRO A 239 -0.57 5.11 35.03
C PRO A 239 0.68 5.72 35.70
N HIS A 240 1.36 5.00 36.60
CA HIS A 240 2.48 5.50 37.41
C HIS A 240 3.87 4.99 36.98
N ARG A 241 4.00 4.25 35.86
CA ARG A 241 5.30 3.77 35.35
C ARG A 241 5.85 4.54 34.14
N ALA A 242 5.10 5.50 33.59
CA ALA A 242 5.56 6.38 32.52
C ALA A 242 6.22 7.65 33.09
N GLY A 243 7.39 7.49 33.73
CA GLY A 243 8.21 8.57 34.28
C GLY A 243 9.70 8.27 34.17
#